data_AF-A0A4Q6BI14-F1
#
_entry.id   AF-A0A4Q6BI14-F1
#
_cell.length_a   1.000
_cell.length_b   1.000
_cell.length_c   1.000
_cell.angle_alpha   90.00
_cell.angle_beta   90.00
_cell.angle_gamma   90.00
#
_symmetry.space_group_name_H-M   'P 1'
#
loop_
_entity.id
_entity.type
_entity.pdbx_description
1 polymer ?
#
loop_
_entity_poly.entity_id
_entity_poly.type
_entity_poly.pdbx_seq_one_letter_code
_entity_poly.pdbx_strand_id
1 'polypeptide(L)'
;LTPDAAATAAFNCDAADPEALARCVTPTGGFTIWELSTELRFQITKPLSIATFCDASDVSRQTFDIRVKYLHLSCGAGVRYDTPVGPIRADLGVRIPGMQVLGGKVDGDGESTPNTFPLGLPMALAVGIGEAY
;
A
#
# COMPACT_ATOMS: atom_id res chain seq x y z
N LEU A 1 -24.93 -31.35 3.07
CA LEU A 1 -24.43 -29.97 2.94
C LEU A 1 -22.99 -30.07 2.45
N THR A 2 -22.79 -30.11 1.13
CA THR A 2 -21.45 -30.04 0.55
C THR A 2 -21.00 -28.57 0.64
N PRO A 3 -19.83 -28.27 1.21
CA PRO A 3 -19.29 -26.91 1.12
C PRO A 3 -19.12 -26.55 -0.36
N ASP A 4 -19.45 -25.30 -0.69
CA ASP A 4 -19.34 -24.72 -2.02
C ASP A 4 -17.88 -24.79 -2.48
N ALA A 5 -17.61 -25.42 -3.63
CA ALA A 5 -16.25 -25.64 -4.14
C ALA A 5 -15.46 -24.32 -4.32
N ALA A 6 -16.17 -23.20 -4.47
CA ALA A 6 -15.59 -21.87 -4.52
C ALA A 6 -14.92 -21.44 -3.19
N ALA A 7 -15.43 -21.88 -2.04
CA ALA A 7 -14.86 -21.56 -0.73
C ALA A 7 -13.56 -22.33 -0.44
N THR A 8 -13.41 -23.54 -1.01
CA THR A 8 -12.20 -24.36 -0.86
C THR A 8 -11.04 -23.83 -1.70
N ALA A 9 -11.31 -23.20 -2.86
CA ALA A 9 -10.30 -22.62 -3.73
C ALA A 9 -9.64 -21.34 -3.15
N ALA A 10 -10.34 -20.61 -2.28
CA ALA A 10 -9.83 -19.35 -1.72
C ALA A 10 -8.65 -19.51 -0.74
N PHE A 11 -8.43 -20.72 -0.20
CA PHE A 11 -7.36 -21.04 0.74
C PHE A 11 -6.36 -22.07 0.20
N ASN A 12 -6.52 -22.51 -1.05
CA ASN A 12 -5.64 -23.52 -1.62
C ASN A 12 -4.39 -22.84 -2.20
N CYS A 13 -3.27 -22.96 -1.51
CA CYS A 13 -1.98 -22.43 -1.94
C CYS A 13 -1.26 -23.45 -2.82
N ASP A 14 -1.83 -23.76 -3.99
CA ASP A 14 -1.20 -24.67 -4.93
C ASP A 14 0.03 -23.99 -5.55
N ALA A 15 1.22 -24.53 -5.27
CA ALA A 15 2.47 -24.01 -5.82
C ALA A 15 2.56 -24.18 -7.34
N ALA A 16 1.72 -25.03 -7.94
CA ALA A 16 1.62 -25.19 -9.39
C ALA A 16 0.76 -24.10 -10.07
N ASP A 17 -0.04 -23.35 -9.30
CA ASP A 17 -0.84 -22.23 -9.80
C ASP A 17 -0.26 -20.90 -9.30
N PRO A 18 0.37 -20.10 -10.19
CA PRO A 18 0.96 -18.81 -9.82
C PRO A 18 -0.05 -17.81 -9.23
N GLU A 19 -1.31 -17.87 -9.66
CA GLU A 19 -2.35 -16.96 -9.19
C GLU A 19 -2.84 -17.35 -7.78
N ALA A 20 -2.97 -18.66 -7.53
CA ALA A 20 -3.25 -19.19 -6.20
C ALA A 20 -2.10 -18.93 -5.24
N LEU A 21 -0.85 -19.09 -5.69
CA LEU A 21 0.34 -18.82 -4.90
C LEU A 21 0.43 -17.35 -4.50
N ALA A 22 0.15 -16.40 -5.41
CA ALA A 22 0.17 -14.96 -5.14
C ALA A 22 -0.78 -14.54 -4.00
N ARG A 23 -1.93 -15.22 -3.84
CA ARG A 23 -2.88 -14.97 -2.74
C ARG A 23 -2.37 -15.43 -1.38
N CYS A 24 -1.43 -16.38 -1.38
CA CYS A 24 -0.86 -16.98 -0.18
C CYS A 24 0.53 -16.43 0.19
N VAL A 25 1.11 -15.54 -0.63
CA VAL A 25 2.38 -14.89 -0.30
C VAL A 25 2.21 -14.08 0.98
N THR A 26 2.96 -14.47 2.01
CA THR A 26 3.01 -13.73 3.28
C THR A 26 4.25 -12.84 3.29
N PRO A 27 4.10 -11.52 3.49
CA PRO A 27 5.26 -10.63 3.61
C PRO A 27 6.04 -10.98 4.89
N THR A 28 7.30 -11.37 4.74
CA THR A 28 8.18 -11.77 5.86
C THR A 28 9.08 -10.64 6.36
N GLY A 29 9.03 -9.47 5.73
CA GLY A 29 9.91 -8.34 6.01
C GLY A 29 11.31 -8.50 5.41
N GLY A 30 12.29 -7.83 6.01
CA GLY A 30 13.68 -7.80 5.53
C GLY A 30 14.67 -7.31 6.60
N PHE A 31 15.96 -7.34 6.27
CA PHE A 31 17.06 -6.95 7.16
C PHE A 31 17.57 -5.52 6.90
N THR A 32 17.14 -4.90 5.80
CA THR A 32 17.47 -3.51 5.48
C THR A 32 16.23 -2.79 4.97
N ILE A 33 15.97 -1.58 5.47
CA ILE A 33 14.84 -0.73 5.08
C ILE A 33 15.32 0.70 4.86
N TRP A 34 14.72 1.38 3.89
CA TRP A 34 14.73 2.83 3.83
C TRP A 34 13.31 3.33 3.51
N GLU A 35 12.97 4.51 4.04
CA GLU A 35 11.66 5.13 3.88
C GLU A 35 11.80 6.64 3.74
N LEU A 36 10.96 7.23 2.89
CA LEU A 36 10.84 8.65 2.66
C LEU A 36 9.35 9.00 2.56
N SER A 37 8.90 9.97 3.35
CA SER A 37 7.54 10.50 3.30
C SER A 37 7.55 12.01 3.18
N THR A 38 6.67 12.53 2.34
CA THR A 38 6.43 13.96 2.17
C THR A 38 4.93 14.23 2.26
N GLU A 39 4.52 15.11 3.17
CA GLU A 39 3.11 15.46 3.37
C GLU A 39 2.94 16.98 3.42
N LEU A 40 1.97 17.49 2.65
CA LEU A 40 1.54 18.88 2.66
C LEU A 40 0.11 18.96 3.19
N ARG A 41 -0.11 19.78 4.20
CA ARG A 41 -1.39 19.95 4.88
C ARG A 41 -1.93 21.36 4.70
N PHE A 42 -3.22 21.46 4.39
CA PHE A 42 -3.90 22.72 4.16
C PHE A 42 -5.17 22.80 5.00
N GLN A 43 -5.29 23.86 5.79
CA GLN A 43 -6.51 24.14 6.54
C GLN A 43 -7.49 24.88 5.62
N ILE A 44 -8.65 24.28 5.37
CA ILE A 44 -9.69 24.88 4.51
C ILE A 44 -10.66 25.70 5.35
N THR A 45 -11.10 25.15 6.47
CA THR A 45 -11.92 25.84 7.47
C THR A 45 -11.45 25.44 8.88
N LYS A 46 -12.10 25.99 9.93
CA LYS A 46 -11.78 25.62 11.32
C LYS A 46 -11.84 24.10 11.56
N PRO A 47 -12.93 23.38 11.19
CA PRO A 47 -12.99 21.93 11.40
C PRO A 47 -12.51 21.09 10.21
N LEU A 48 -12.30 21.66 9.02
CA LEU A 48 -11.96 20.89 7.81
C LEU A 48 -10.55 21.20 7.33
N SER A 49 -9.73 20.16 7.21
CA SER A 49 -8.39 20.20 6.61
C SER A 49 -8.23 19.13 5.56
N ILE A 50 -7.33 19.36 4.61
CA ILE A 50 -6.95 18.39 3.59
C ILE A 50 -5.43 18.19 3.62
N ALA A 51 -4.97 17.09 3.06
CA ALA A 51 -3.56 16.84 2.83
C ALA A 51 -3.32 16.18 1.48
N THR A 52 -2.11 16.32 0.98
CA THR A 52 -1.56 15.46 -0.07
C THR A 52 -0.22 14.92 0.39
N PHE A 53 0.09 13.69 -0.01
CA PHE A 53 1.30 13.01 0.41
C PHE A 53 1.89 12.20 -0.73
N CYS A 54 3.20 11.98 -0.66
CA CYS A 54 3.93 11.02 -1.47
C CYS A 54 4.96 10.30 -0.60
N ASP A 55 4.94 8.97 -0.68
CA ASP A 55 5.75 8.04 0.11
C ASP A 55 6.52 7.10 -0.81
N ALA A 56 7.78 6.84 -0.48
CA ALA A 56 8.66 5.92 -1.18
C ALA A 56 9.44 5.08 -0.15
N SER A 57 9.57 3.79 -0.38
CA SER A 57 10.29 2.90 0.53
C SER A 57 10.72 1.61 -0.14
N ASP A 58 11.66 0.91 0.47
CA ASP A 58 12.11 -0.41 0.05
C ASP A 58 12.46 -1.29 1.25
N VAL A 59 12.24 -2.60 1.11
CA VAL A 59 12.63 -3.61 2.10
C VAL A 59 13.45 -4.70 1.42
N SER A 60 14.73 -4.83 1.80
CA SER A 60 15.64 -5.87 1.31
C SER A 60 15.79 -7.03 2.29
N ARG A 61 15.84 -8.25 1.75
CA ARG A 61 16.15 -9.49 2.49
C ARG A 61 17.65 -9.66 2.77
N GLN A 62 18.50 -8.73 2.33
CA GLN A 62 19.94 -8.77 2.56
C GLN A 62 20.34 -7.74 3.64
N THR A 63 21.41 -8.03 4.37
CA THR A 63 21.94 -7.13 5.40
C THR A 63 22.81 -6.05 4.75
N PHE A 64 22.62 -4.79 5.16
CA PHE A 64 23.35 -3.61 4.62
C PHE A 64 23.15 -3.36 3.12
N ASP A 65 21.99 -3.73 2.58
CA ASP A 65 21.63 -3.56 1.17
C ASP A 65 20.62 -2.42 0.98
N ILE A 66 21.13 -1.21 0.72
CA ILE A 66 20.30 -0.01 0.51
C ILE A 66 20.08 0.17 -1.00
N ARG A 67 18.86 -0.16 -1.47
CA ARG A 67 18.52 -0.14 -2.89
C ARG A 67 17.70 1.10 -3.26
N VAL A 68 18.34 2.26 -3.36
CA VAL A 68 17.68 3.56 -3.66
C VAL A 68 16.93 3.63 -5.00
N LYS A 69 17.13 2.65 -5.89
CA LYS A 69 16.40 2.56 -7.16
C LYS A 69 15.01 1.92 -6.99
N TYR A 70 14.75 1.20 -5.91
CA TYR A 70 13.48 0.52 -5.63
C TYR A 70 12.59 1.49 -4.85
N LEU A 71 11.91 2.38 -5.54
CA LEU A 71 11.19 3.49 -4.90
C LEU A 71 9.85 3.06 -4.29
N HIS A 72 9.17 2.08 -4.89
CA HIS A 72 7.78 1.70 -4.58
C HIS A 72 6.89 2.93 -4.31
N LEU A 73 6.97 3.93 -5.20
CA LEU A 73 6.36 5.23 -4.97
C LEU A 73 4.84 5.14 -4.95
N SER A 74 4.25 5.73 -3.91
CA SER A 74 2.82 5.99 -3.81
C SER A 74 2.57 7.45 -3.50
N CYS A 75 1.46 7.98 -4.01
CA CYS A 75 0.99 9.31 -3.62
C CYS A 75 -0.50 9.26 -3.33
N GLY A 76 -0.98 10.23 -2.57
CA GLY A 76 -2.37 10.26 -2.17
C GLY A 76 -2.85 11.62 -1.70
N ALA A 77 -4.11 11.61 -1.32
CA ALA A 77 -4.79 12.76 -0.74
C ALA A 77 -5.64 12.32 0.44
N GLY A 78 -5.74 13.21 1.42
CA GLY A 78 -6.41 12.99 2.67
C GLY A 78 -7.38 14.10 3.01
N VAL A 79 -8.47 13.76 3.68
CA VAL A 79 -9.40 14.70 4.29
C VAL A 79 -9.46 14.46 5.79
N ARG A 80 -9.55 15.53 6.56
CA ARG A 80 -9.61 15.50 8.02
C ARG A 80 -10.73 16.42 8.49
N TYR A 81 -11.58 15.90 9.36
CA TYR A 81 -12.70 16.64 9.92
C TYR A 81 -12.72 16.54 11.44
N ASP A 82 -12.58 17.68 12.11
CA ASP A 82 -12.57 17.76 13.57
C ASP A 82 -13.99 17.67 14.11
N THR A 83 -14.28 16.59 14.84
CA THR A 83 -15.55 16.39 15.54
C THR A 83 -15.36 16.60 17.04
N PRO A 84 -16.44 16.82 17.83
CA PRO A 84 -16.33 16.92 19.28
C PRO A 84 -15.73 15.69 19.99
N VAL A 85 -15.79 14.52 19.37
CA VAL A 85 -15.24 13.26 19.92
C VAL A 85 -13.83 12.94 19.39
N GLY A 86 -13.28 13.79 18.51
CA GLY A 86 -11.94 13.66 17.94
C GLY A 86 -11.91 13.83 16.41
N PRO A 87 -10.73 14.00 15.81
CA PRO A 87 -10.60 14.11 14.36
C PRO A 87 -10.96 12.81 13.63
N ILE A 88 -11.72 12.90 12.55
CA ILE A 88 -11.94 11.81 11.59
C ILE A 88 -11.01 12.03 10.41
N ARG A 89 -10.35 10.98 9.93
CA ARG A 89 -9.41 11.02 8.80
C ARG A 89 -9.77 9.97 7.77
N ALA A 90 -9.70 10.35 6.50
CA ALA A 90 -9.80 9.44 5.39
C ALA A 90 -8.71 9.77 4.37
N ASP A 91 -7.81 8.82 4.12
CA ASP A 91 -6.67 8.96 3.22
C ASP A 91 -6.78 7.94 2.10
N LEU A 92 -6.63 8.42 0.87
CA LEU A 92 -6.62 7.59 -0.33
C LEU A 92 -5.25 7.68 -0.98
N GLY A 93 -4.53 6.56 -0.99
CA GLY A 93 -3.23 6.40 -1.64
C GLY A 93 -3.33 5.56 -2.91
N VAL A 94 -2.54 5.89 -3.91
CA VAL A 94 -2.38 5.12 -5.15
C VAL A 94 -0.91 4.83 -5.41
N ARG A 95 -0.61 3.61 -5.85
CA ARG A 95 0.74 3.29 -6.36
C ARG A 95 0.93 3.95 -7.71
N ILE A 96 2.04 4.65 -7.89
CA ILE A 96 2.31 5.39 -9.14
C ILE A 96 2.82 4.41 -10.20
N PRO A 97 2.11 4.23 -11.33
CA PRO A 97 2.53 3.30 -12.37
C PRO A 97 3.92 3.62 -12.91
N GLY A 98 4.79 2.61 -12.98
CA GLY A 98 6.15 2.76 -13.51
C GLY A 98 7.19 3.34 -12.54
N MET A 99 6.80 3.72 -11.32
CA MET A 99 7.69 4.32 -10.32
C MET A 99 8.11 3.38 -9.19
N GLN A 100 8.05 2.07 -9.43
CA GLN A 100 8.40 1.05 -8.42
C GLN A 100 9.89 0.76 -8.42
N VAL A 101 10.49 0.74 -9.61
CA VAL A 101 11.94 0.66 -9.79
C VAL A 101 12.37 1.68 -10.84
N LEU A 102 13.36 2.51 -10.51
CA LEU A 102 13.89 3.53 -11.39
C LEU A 102 14.75 2.89 -12.50
N GLY A 103 14.33 3.05 -13.75
CA GLY A 103 15.12 2.68 -14.94
C GLY A 103 14.80 1.33 -15.58
N GLY A 104 13.73 0.63 -15.19
CA GLY A 104 13.34 -0.62 -15.86
C GLY A 104 12.39 -1.49 -15.06
N LYS A 105 11.97 -2.61 -15.67
CA LYS A 105 10.99 -3.54 -15.10
C LYS A 105 11.56 -4.25 -13.87
N VAL A 106 10.64 -4.52 -12.95
CA VAL A 106 10.77 -5.44 -11.82
C VAL A 106 10.95 -6.85 -12.40
N ASP A 107 12.19 -7.20 -12.71
CA ASP A 107 12.54 -8.52 -13.25
C ASP A 107 12.82 -9.47 -12.09
N GLY A 108 11.80 -10.26 -11.69
CA GLY A 108 11.99 -11.51 -10.94
C GLY A 108 11.94 -11.44 -9.40
N ASP A 109 11.52 -10.33 -8.81
CA ASP A 109 11.56 -10.07 -7.36
C ASP A 109 10.23 -10.33 -6.63
N GLY A 110 9.23 -10.91 -7.30
CA GLY A 110 8.00 -11.37 -6.64
C GLY A 110 7.01 -10.25 -6.28
N GLU A 111 7.19 -9.04 -6.81
CA GLU A 111 6.19 -7.98 -6.72
C GLU A 111 4.92 -8.44 -7.44
N SER A 112 3.88 -8.76 -6.67
CA SER A 112 2.59 -9.17 -7.22
C SER A 112 1.90 -7.98 -7.87
N THR A 113 1.20 -8.20 -8.99
CA THR A 113 0.31 -7.19 -9.57
C THR A 113 -0.74 -6.83 -8.52
N PRO A 114 -0.75 -5.59 -8.00
CA PRO A 114 -1.67 -5.20 -6.94
C PRO A 114 -3.14 -5.33 -7.40
N ASN A 115 -4.03 -5.69 -6.46
CA ASN A 115 -5.46 -5.71 -6.71
C ASN A 115 -5.93 -4.30 -7.14
N THR A 116 -6.64 -4.23 -8.25
CA THR A 116 -7.09 -2.99 -8.88
C THR A 116 -8.56 -2.67 -8.58
N PHE A 117 -9.26 -3.48 -7.80
CA PHE A 117 -10.64 -3.22 -7.42
C PHE A 117 -10.72 -2.08 -6.38
N PRO A 118 -11.65 -1.10 -6.49
CA PRO A 118 -12.79 -1.02 -7.41
C PRO A 118 -12.60 -0.21 -8.71
N LEU A 119 -11.48 0.52 -8.89
CA LEU A 119 -11.34 1.55 -9.94
C LEU A 119 -10.32 1.24 -11.04
N GLY A 120 -9.80 0.01 -11.12
CA GLY A 120 -8.76 -0.35 -12.08
C GLY A 120 -7.37 0.17 -11.70
N LEU A 121 -7.20 0.73 -10.50
CA LEU A 121 -5.94 1.29 -10.00
C LEU A 121 -5.57 0.63 -8.65
N PRO A 122 -4.28 0.39 -8.40
CA PRO A 122 -3.82 -0.12 -7.12
C PRO A 122 -3.89 0.96 -6.05
N MET A 123 -4.99 0.94 -5.32
CA MET A 123 -5.34 1.97 -4.34
C MET A 123 -5.55 1.38 -2.95
N ALA A 124 -5.23 2.18 -1.94
CA ALA A 124 -5.49 1.87 -0.55
C ALA A 124 -6.32 3.00 0.08
N LEU A 125 -7.35 2.63 0.82
CA LEU A 125 -8.14 3.55 1.63
C LEU A 125 -7.81 3.29 3.10
N ALA A 126 -7.40 4.33 3.82
CA ALA A 126 -7.25 4.32 5.26
C ALA A 126 -8.29 5.24 5.89
N VAL A 127 -8.94 4.77 6.96
CA VAL A 127 -9.89 5.56 7.75
C VAL A 127 -9.46 5.48 9.22
N GLY A 128 -9.39 6.62 9.88
CA GLY A 128 -9.00 6.73 11.29
C GLY A 128 -9.93 7.67 12.06
N ILE A 129 -10.10 7.40 13.35
CA ILE A 129 -10.87 8.23 14.29
C ILE A 129 -10.01 8.45 15.53
N GLY A 130 -9.87 9.71 15.94
CA GLY A 130 -9.13 10.12 17.13
C GLY A 130 -7.81 10.82 16.82
N GLU A 131 -7.09 11.16 17.89
CA GLU A 131 -5.76 11.75 17.83
C GLU A 131 -4.75 10.69 17.35
N ALA A 132 -3.99 10.99 16.30
CA ALA A 132 -2.77 10.24 16.00
C ALA A 132 -1.62 10.97 16.69
N TYR A 133 -1.10 10.37 17.75
CA TYR A 133 0.08 10.83 18.49
C TYR A 133 1.38 10.52 17.74
#